data_AF-A0A2V7WWG7-F1
#
_entry.id   AF-A0A2V7WWG7-F1
#
_cell.length_a   1.000
_cell.length_b   1.000
_cell.length_c   1.000
_cell.angle_alpha   90.00
_cell.angle_beta   90.00
_cell.angle_gamma   90.00
#
_symmetry.space_group_name_H-M   'P 1'
#
loop_
_entity.id
_entity.type
_entity.pdbx_description
1 polymer ?
#
loop_
_entity_poly.entity_id
_entity_poly.type
_entity_poly.pdbx_seq_one_letter_code
_entity_poly.pdbx_strand_id
1 'polypeptide(L)'
;MALNIKDPEAERLAAEVAALTGESKTGAIRQALRERRERLRLHVDRRHRQDALRRFLEQEIWPAVPKHVRGRRLSRKEEEKILGYGPSGA
;
A
#
# COMPACT_ATOMS: atom_id res chain seq x y z
N MET A 1 26.06 8.19 16.99
CA MET A 1 26.09 9.62 16.63
C MET A 1 24.84 10.29 17.19
N ALA A 2 24.95 11.50 17.75
CA ALA A 2 23.83 12.24 18.31
C ALA A 2 23.18 13.15 17.25
N LEU A 3 21.86 13.12 17.16
CA LEU A 3 21.08 14.04 16.32
C LEU A 3 20.88 15.34 17.09
N ASN A 4 21.34 16.47 16.55
CA ASN A 4 21.12 17.80 17.14
C ASN A 4 19.99 18.52 16.37
N ILE A 5 18.88 18.80 17.06
CA ILE A 5 17.72 19.50 16.49
C ILE A 5 17.61 20.85 17.20
N LYS A 6 17.85 21.94 16.47
CA LYS A 6 17.71 23.32 16.97
C LYS A 6 16.36 23.90 16.54
N ASP A 7 15.29 23.24 16.93
CA ASP A 7 13.92 23.64 16.62
C ASP A 7 13.09 23.69 17.91
N PRO A 8 12.62 24.88 18.35
CA PRO A 8 11.87 25.03 19.59
C PRO A 8 10.55 24.25 19.60
N GLU A 9 9.92 24.06 18.43
CA GLU A 9 8.68 23.32 18.31
C GLU A 9 8.90 21.82 18.53
N ALA A 10 9.95 21.24 17.93
CA ALA A 10 10.33 19.85 18.15
C ALA A 10 10.63 19.57 19.62
N GLU A 11 11.33 20.48 20.31
CA GLU A 11 11.60 20.38 21.75
C GLU A 11 10.31 20.41 22.58
N ARG A 12 9.38 21.33 22.26
CA ARG A 12 8.08 21.43 22.91
C ARG A 12 7.26 20.15 22.72
N LEU A 13 7.14 19.66 21.49
CA LEU A 13 6.41 18.43 21.17
C LEU A 13 7.03 17.22 21.86
N ALA A 14 8.36 17.10 21.88
CA ALA A 14 9.04 16.02 22.58
C ALA A 14 8.79 16.07 24.09
N ALA A 15 8.74 17.28 24.68
CA ALA A 15 8.43 17.47 26.10
C ALA A 15 6.98 17.08 26.43
N GLU A 16 6.02 17.52 25.61
CA GLU A 16 4.59 17.21 25.78
C GLU A 16 4.34 15.71 25.68
N VAL A 17 4.86 15.06 24.63
CA VAL A 17 4.71 13.60 24.45
C VAL A 17 5.37 12.86 25.61
N ALA A 18 6.60 13.23 26.00
CA ALA A 18 7.28 12.64 27.15
C ALA A 18 6.48 12.76 28.45
N ALA A 19 5.86 13.91 28.70
CA ALA A 19 5.01 14.12 29.88
C ALA A 19 3.75 13.25 29.86
N LEU A 20 3.14 13.07 28.68
CA LEU A 20 1.95 12.23 28.52
C LEU A 20 2.25 10.73 28.63
N THR A 21 3.42 10.27 28.17
CA THR A 21 3.77 8.85 28.13
C THR A 21 4.64 8.39 29.30
N GLY A 22 5.23 9.32 30.06
CA GLY A 22 6.22 9.03 31.09
C GLY A 22 7.59 8.62 30.53
N GLU A 23 7.81 8.76 29.23
CA GLU A 23 9.09 8.48 28.57
C GLU A 23 10.06 9.66 28.66
N SER A 24 11.34 9.45 28.31
CA SER A 24 12.25 10.58 28.07
C SER A 24 11.94 11.27 26.75
N LYS A 25 12.28 12.56 26.60
CA LYS A 25 12.14 13.30 25.33
C LYS A 25 12.78 12.56 24.16
N THR A 26 13.97 11.98 24.36
CA THR A 26 14.64 11.15 23.35
C THR A 26 13.88 9.85 23.07
N GLY A 27 13.27 9.25 24.08
CA GLY A 27 12.37 8.10 23.93
C GLY A 27 11.18 8.43 23.05
N ALA A 28 10.47 9.51 23.37
CA ALA A 28 9.33 10.02 22.61
C ALA A 28 9.70 10.29 21.13
N ILE A 29 10.81 10.99 20.88
CA ILE A 29 11.29 11.25 19.51
C ILE A 29 11.59 9.94 18.76
N ARG A 30 12.29 9.00 19.40
CA ARG A 30 12.63 7.72 18.79
C ARG A 30 11.38 6.93 18.43
N GLN A 31 10.38 6.93 19.30
CA GLN A 31 9.12 6.23 19.08
C GLN A 31 8.32 6.89 17.95
N ALA A 32 8.18 8.21 17.95
CA ALA A 32 7.50 8.96 16.89
C ALA A 32 8.13 8.71 15.50
N LEU A 33 9.46 8.66 15.41
CA LEU A 33 10.17 8.33 14.18
C LEU A 33 9.94 6.89 13.73
N ARG A 34 9.92 5.92 14.66
CA ARG A 34 9.61 4.50 14.34
C ARG A 34 8.22 4.37 13.75
N GLU A 35 7.23 4.99 14.39
CA GLU A 35 5.84 4.94 13.93
C GLU A 35 5.66 5.64 12.58
N ARG A 36 6.29 6.80 12.38
CA ARG A 36 6.25 7.50 11.10
C ARG A 36 6.87 6.66 9.99
N ARG A 37 8.02 6.01 10.26
CA ARG A 37 8.65 5.09 9.31
C ARG A 37 7.74 3.92 8.96
N GLU A 38 7.08 3.32 9.95
CA GLU A 38 6.19 2.19 9.71
C GLU A 38 4.98 2.59 8.86
N ARG A 39 4.35 3.72 9.19
CA ARG A 39 3.27 4.29 8.36
C ARG A 39 3.72 4.51 6.92
N LEU A 40 4.92 5.06 6.71
CA LEU A 40 5.45 5.30 5.37
C LEU A 40 5.75 4.01 4.61
N ARG A 41 6.32 2.99 5.27
CA ARG A 41 6.58 1.67 4.67
C ARG A 41 5.31 1.02 4.13
N LEU A 42 4.25 1.00 4.93
CA LEU A 42 2.95 0.45 4.51
C LEU A 42 2.39 1.14 3.25
N HIS A 43 2.61 2.45 3.10
CA HIS A 43 2.18 3.20 1.91
C HIS A 43 3.07 2.94 0.69
N VAL A 44 4.37 2.78 0.88
CA VAL A 44 5.32 2.44 -0.17
C VAL A 44 5.05 1.03 -0.69
N ASP A 45 4.86 0.05 0.19
CA ASP A 45 4.59 -1.35 -0.18
C ASP A 45 3.29 -1.50 -0.98
N ARG A 46 2.25 -0.72 -0.67
CA ARG A 46 1.00 -0.72 -1.44
C ARG A 46 1.20 -0.17 -2.85
N ARG A 47 1.85 0.99 -3.00
CA ARG A 47 2.14 1.58 -4.30
C ARG A 47 3.06 0.70 -5.14
N HIS A 48 4.14 0.20 -4.54
CA HIS A 48 5.08 -0.70 -5.21
C HIS A 48 4.41 -2.00 -5.66
N ARG A 49 3.49 -2.57 -4.86
CA ARG A 49 2.70 -3.74 -5.29
C ARG A 49 1.78 -3.44 -6.46
N GLN A 50 1.10 -2.30 -6.45
CA GLN A 50 0.24 -1.89 -7.58
C GLN A 50 1.06 -1.68 -8.85
N ASP A 51 2.22 -1.02 -8.74
CA ASP A 51 3.12 -0.80 -9.87
C ASP A 51 3.72 -2.11 -10.38
N ALA A 52 4.09 -3.02 -9.48
CA ALA A 52 4.58 -4.36 -9.85
C ALA A 52 3.50 -5.18 -10.56
N LEU A 53 2.27 -5.20 -10.03
CA LEU A 53 1.14 -5.87 -10.67
C LEU A 53 0.85 -5.26 -12.04
N ARG A 54 0.83 -3.93 -12.16
CA ARG A 54 0.61 -3.24 -13.43
C ARG A 54 1.69 -3.60 -14.46
N ARG A 55 2.97 -3.55 -14.07
CA ARG A 55 4.07 -3.95 -14.96
C ARG A 55 3.93 -5.39 -15.42
N PHE A 56 3.58 -6.31 -14.52
CA PHE A 56 3.33 -7.70 -14.87
C PHE A 56 2.15 -7.85 -15.85
N LEU A 57 1.04 -7.17 -15.60
CA LEU A 57 -0.10 -7.18 -16.52
C LEU A 57 0.26 -6.60 -17.90
N GLU A 58 1.01 -5.50 -17.93
CA GLU A 58 1.43 -4.82 -19.17
C GLU A 58 2.43 -5.63 -20.00
N GLN A 59 3.36 -6.31 -19.34
CA GLN A 59 4.48 -7.00 -20.00
C GLN A 59 4.18 -8.46 -20.32
N GLU A 60 3.49 -9.16 -19.42
CA GLU A 60 3.31 -10.62 -19.53
C GLU A 60 1.88 -10.97 -19.98
N ILE A 61 0.86 -10.37 -19.38
CA ILE A 61 -0.53 -10.81 -19.56
C ILE A 61 -1.19 -10.16 -20.78
N TRP A 62 -1.26 -8.83 -20.85
CA TRP A 62 -1.97 -8.11 -21.90
C TRP A 62 -1.42 -8.36 -23.32
N PRO A 63 -0.10 -8.53 -23.55
CA PRO A 63 0.41 -8.89 -24.87
C PRO A 63 -0.09 -10.25 -25.35
N ALA A 64 -0.26 -11.22 -24.44
CA ALA A 64 -0.77 -12.55 -24.74
C ALA A 64 -2.29 -12.59 -25.00
N VAL A 65 -3.05 -11.55 -24.62
CA VAL A 65 -4.50 -11.49 -24.86
C VAL A 65 -4.78 -11.40 -26.37
N PRO A 66 -5.56 -12.33 -26.95
CA PRO A 66 -5.88 -12.33 -28.38
C PRO A 66 -6.56 -11.05 -28.82
N LYS A 67 -6.14 -10.48 -29.96
CA LYS A 67 -6.66 -9.19 -30.47
C LYS A 67 -8.19 -9.18 -30.64
N HIS A 68 -8.78 -10.31 -31.03
CA HIS A 68 -10.22 -10.42 -31.30
C HIS A 68 -11.10 -10.39 -30.04
N VAL A 69 -10.54 -10.55 -28.83
CA VAL A 69 -11.29 -10.41 -27.56
C VAL A 69 -11.01 -9.10 -26.84
N ARG A 70 -10.01 -8.31 -27.27
CA ARG A 70 -9.69 -7.02 -26.62
C ARG A 70 -10.85 -6.04 -26.77
N GLY A 71 -11.29 -5.44 -25.67
CA GLY A 71 -12.39 -4.47 -25.64
C GLY A 71 -13.79 -5.09 -25.78
N ARG A 72 -13.90 -6.41 -25.97
CA ARG A 72 -15.18 -7.11 -25.99
C ARG A 72 -15.72 -7.25 -24.57
N ARG A 73 -16.93 -6.76 -24.33
CA ARG A 73 -17.68 -7.10 -23.10
C ARG A 73 -18.36 -8.45 -23.28
N LEU A 74 -18.18 -9.32 -22.29
CA LEU A 74 -18.94 -10.58 -22.19
C LEU A 74 -20.38 -10.25 -21.81
N SER A 75 -21.34 -10.92 -22.44
CA SER A 75 -22.70 -10.95 -21.93
C SER A 75 -22.76 -11.83 -20.67
N ARG A 76 -23.75 -11.58 -19.81
CA ARG A 76 -23.97 -12.36 -18.59
C ARG A 76 -24.03 -13.88 -18.85
N LYS A 77 -24.69 -14.30 -19.93
CA LYS A 77 -24.77 -15.71 -20.34
C LYS A 77 -23.40 -16.32 -20.68
N GLU A 78 -22.51 -15.54 -21.29
CA GLU A 78 -21.15 -16.00 -21.64
C GLU A 78 -20.27 -16.09 -20.40
N GLU A 79 -20.39 -15.12 -19.50
CA GLU A 79 -19.71 -15.12 -18.21
C GLU A 79 -20.15 -16.32 -17.34
N GLU A 80 -21.46 -16.55 -17.22
CA GLU A 80 -22.02 -17.69 -16.50
C GLU A 80 -21.52 -19.02 -17.08
N LYS A 81 -21.45 -19.14 -18.41
CA LYS A 81 -20.90 -20.34 -19.07
C LYS A 81 -19.41 -20.56 -18.77
N ILE A 82 -18.60 -19.50 -18.75
CA ILE A 82 -17.16 -19.58 -18.42
C ILE A 82 -16.97 -19.98 -16.96
N LEU A 83 -17.80 -19.46 -16.06
CA LEU A 83 -17.77 -19.76 -14.62
C LEU A 83 -18.37 -21.13 -14.26
N GLY A 84 -19.00 -21.82 -15.21
CA GLY A 84 -19.61 -23.15 -15.01
C GLY A 84 -21.08 -23.12 -14.60
N TYR A 85 -21.71 -21.95 -14.49
CA TYR A 85 -23.13 -21.75 -14.16
C TYR A 85 -24.07 -21.87 -15.37
N GLY A 86 -23.68 -22.60 -16.43
CA GLY A 86 -24.46 -22.76 -17.65
C GLY A 86 -25.65 -23.74 -17.52
N PRO A 87 -26.35 -24.06 -18.63
CA PRO A 87 -27.49 -25.01 -18.63
C PRO A 87 -27.15 -26.43 -18.15
N SER A 88 -25.86 -26.76 -18.13
CA SER A 88 -25.32 -28.01 -17.59
C SER A 88 -24.75 -27.85 -16.17
N GLY A 89 -25.16 -26.81 -15.45
CA GLY A 89 -24.61 -26.45 -14.14
C GLY A 89 -24.73 -27.57 -13.09
N ALA A 90 -23.76 -27.55 -12.17
CA ALA A 90 -23.99 -27.96 -10.80
C ALA A 90 -24.67 -26.82 -10.02
#